data_AF-A0AA40LQE2-F1
#
_entry.id   AF-A0AA40LQE2-F1
#
_cell.length_a   1.000
_cell.length_b   1.000
_cell.length_c   1.000
_cell.angle_alpha   90.00
_cell.angle_beta   90.00
_cell.angle_gamma   90.00
#
_symmetry.space_group_name_H-M   'P 1'
#
loop_
_entity.id
_entity.type
_entity.pdbx_description
1 polymer ?
#
loop_
_entity_poly.entity_id
_entity_poly.type
_entity_poly.pdbx_seq_one_letter_code
_entity_poly.pdbx_strand_id
1 'polypeptide(L)'
;MSHPLSLSVVAECGARVTGNEGTLLSPNFPSNYDNHHECIYSIETEAGQGIRLWARTFELQAGDTLRVFDGRDGASRPLGTFTRRELLGLTLNSTSNHLRLEFDSDGADTAPGFQLSYSSEYPGTPLLISSGHTGAQRRAVSESFDPKGRGTGN
;
A
#
# COMPACT_ATOMS: atom_id res chain seq x y z
N MET A 1 16.00 32.36 2.46
CA MET A 1 16.09 31.16 3.31
C MET A 1 14.79 30.39 3.14
N SER A 2 14.76 29.53 2.14
CA SER A 2 13.57 28.78 1.74
C SER A 2 13.49 27.53 2.61
N HIS A 3 12.74 27.61 3.71
CA HIS A 3 12.31 26.42 4.41
C HIS A 3 11.27 25.74 3.51
N PRO A 4 11.51 24.51 3.02
CA PRO A 4 10.47 23.79 2.31
C PRO A 4 9.35 23.56 3.32
N LEU A 5 8.15 23.99 2.94
CA LEU A 5 6.91 23.69 3.66
C LEU A 5 6.90 22.17 3.87
N SER A 6 7.08 21.77 5.12
CA SER A 6 6.76 20.43 5.58
C SER A 6 5.35 20.16 5.06
N LEU A 7 5.24 19.23 4.10
CA LEU A 7 3.95 18.66 3.70
C LEU A 7 3.32 18.20 5.01
N SER A 8 2.37 18.98 5.51
CA SER A 8 1.52 18.58 6.60
C SER A 8 0.85 17.30 6.13
N VAL A 9 1.37 16.16 6.58
CA VAL A 9 0.68 14.87 6.48
C VAL A 9 -0.47 14.97 7.47
N VAL A 10 -1.46 15.79 7.12
CA VAL A 10 -2.77 15.70 7.74
C VAL A 10 -3.26 14.34 7.29
N ALA A 11 -3.42 13.45 8.25
CA ALA A 11 -4.12 12.20 8.02
C ALA A 11 -5.58 12.57 7.75
N GLU A 12 -5.87 12.92 6.50
CA GLU A 12 -7.22 13.32 6.11
C GLU A 12 -8.11 12.08 6.07
N CYS A 13 -9.36 12.25 6.50
CA CYS A 13 -10.38 11.23 6.36
C CYS A 13 -10.59 10.98 4.86
N GLY A 14 -10.08 9.85 4.39
CA GLY A 14 -10.09 9.47 2.98
C GLY A 14 -8.95 10.10 2.18
N ALA A 15 -7.85 9.35 2.08
CA ALA A 15 -6.72 9.69 1.23
C ALA A 15 -6.65 8.77 0.00
N ARG A 16 -6.25 9.36 -1.13
CA ARG A 16 -5.84 8.60 -2.32
C ARG A 16 -4.33 8.65 -2.45
N VAL A 17 -3.69 7.50 -2.40
CA VAL A 17 -2.24 7.37 -2.51
C VAL A 17 -1.86 6.53 -3.73
N THR A 18 -0.81 6.97 -4.41
CA THR A 18 -0.29 6.32 -5.61
C THR A 18 1.20 6.07 -5.46
N GLY A 19 1.69 4.96 -6.01
CA GLY A 19 3.12 4.61 -5.99
C GLY A 19 3.34 3.21 -5.43
N ASN A 20 4.53 2.65 -5.67
CA ASN A 20 4.83 1.25 -5.37
C ASN A 20 5.07 0.97 -3.88
N GLU A 21 5.17 1.99 -3.04
CA GLU A 21 5.21 1.85 -1.59
C GLU A 21 4.67 3.11 -0.93
N GLY A 22 4.24 2.99 0.33
CA GLY A 22 3.77 4.15 1.07
C GLY A 22 3.26 3.83 2.46
N THR A 23 2.73 4.86 3.11
CA THR A 23 2.12 4.79 4.43
C THR A 23 0.80 5.55 4.44
N LEU A 24 -0.18 4.98 5.11
CA LEU A 24 -1.54 5.50 5.24
C LEU A 24 -1.87 5.58 6.73
N LEU A 25 -2.32 6.76 7.16
CA LEU A 25 -2.60 7.09 8.56
C LEU A 25 -4.09 7.30 8.77
N SER A 26 -4.60 6.88 9.94
CA SER A 26 -5.94 7.27 10.40
C SER A 26 -5.97 8.74 10.78
N PRO A 27 -7.16 9.39 10.80
CA PRO A 27 -7.26 10.79 11.19
C PRO A 27 -6.60 11.07 12.55
N ASN A 28 -5.99 12.24 12.67
CA ASN A 28 -5.30 12.73 13.88
C ASN A 28 -4.08 11.92 14.36
N PHE A 29 -3.70 10.83 13.69
CA PHE A 29 -2.56 9.99 14.10
C PHE A 29 -1.28 10.82 14.32
N PRO A 30 -0.53 10.63 15.44
CA PRO A 30 -0.64 9.55 16.42
C PRO A 30 -1.62 9.80 17.58
N SER A 31 -2.37 10.91 17.55
CA SER A 31 -3.48 11.11 18.49
C SER A 31 -4.67 10.23 18.10
N ASN A 32 -5.64 10.10 19.00
CA ASN A 32 -6.85 9.34 18.71
C ASN A 32 -7.64 9.95 17.55
N TYR A 33 -8.25 9.09 16.73
CA TYR A 33 -9.27 9.52 15.77
C TYR A 33 -10.52 10.05 16.50
N ASP A 34 -11.39 10.76 15.77
CA ASP A 34 -12.68 11.23 16.30
C ASP A 34 -13.80 10.20 16.05
N ASN A 35 -14.93 10.37 16.74
CA ASN A 35 -16.12 9.57 16.51
C ASN A 35 -16.79 9.90 15.18
N HIS A 36 -17.62 8.99 14.68
CA HIS A 36 -18.45 9.18 13.48
C HIS A 36 -17.67 9.44 12.19
N HIS A 37 -16.49 8.83 12.05
CA HIS A 37 -15.80 8.80 10.77
C HIS A 37 -16.45 7.79 9.82
N GLU A 38 -16.54 8.18 8.55
CA GLU A 38 -16.82 7.31 7.41
C GLU A 38 -15.75 7.64 6.34
N CYS A 39 -14.56 7.05 6.49
CA CYS A 39 -13.39 7.39 5.68
C CYS A 39 -13.13 6.31 4.62
N ILE A 40 -13.02 6.73 3.36
CA ILE A 40 -12.67 5.84 2.25
C ILE A 40 -11.27 6.18 1.75
N TYR A 41 -10.34 5.26 1.91
CA TYR A 41 -8.99 5.36 1.37
C TYR A 41 -8.82 4.53 0.10
N SER A 42 -7.93 4.97 -0.78
CA SER A 42 -7.60 4.27 -2.02
C SER A 42 -6.10 4.21 -2.22
N ILE A 43 -5.57 3.02 -2.44
CA ILE A 43 -4.18 2.78 -2.82
C ILE A 43 -4.15 2.30 -4.27
N GLU A 44 -3.28 2.88 -5.09
CA GLU A 44 -3.07 2.48 -6.47
C GLU A 44 -1.56 2.35 -6.77
N THR A 45 -1.14 1.15 -7.13
CA THR A 45 0.24 0.85 -7.54
C THR A 45 0.31 0.67 -9.06
N GLU A 46 1.51 0.45 -9.59
CA GLU A 46 1.68 0.06 -10.98
C GLU A 46 0.81 -1.15 -11.37
N ALA A 47 0.26 -1.10 -12.57
CA ALA A 47 -0.58 -2.17 -13.11
C ALA A 47 0.18 -3.51 -13.22
N GLY A 48 -0.53 -4.61 -12.98
CA GLY A 48 0.01 -5.96 -13.09
C GLY A 48 0.74 -6.46 -11.84
N GLN A 49 0.71 -5.72 -10.74
CA GLN A 49 1.29 -6.10 -9.45
C GLN A 49 0.21 -6.19 -8.37
N GLY A 50 0.39 -7.14 -7.44
CA GLY A 50 -0.38 -7.19 -6.20
C GLY A 50 0.14 -6.20 -5.18
N ILE A 51 -0.68 -5.88 -4.18
CA ILE A 51 -0.32 -4.99 -3.07
C ILE A 51 -0.22 -5.81 -1.78
N ARG A 52 0.92 -5.70 -1.10
CA ARG A 52 1.10 -6.19 0.27
C ARG A 52 0.82 -5.04 1.24
N LEU A 53 -0.06 -5.26 2.22
CA LEU A 53 -0.44 -4.29 3.25
C LEU A 53 -0.21 -4.88 4.64
N TRP A 54 0.39 -4.10 5.55
CA TRP A 54 0.56 -4.49 6.96
C TRP A 54 0.46 -3.28 7.88
N ALA A 55 0.10 -3.51 9.14
CA ALA A 55 0.07 -2.47 10.16
C ALA A 55 1.44 -2.33 10.86
N ARG A 56 1.95 -1.10 10.96
CA ARG A 56 3.01 -0.77 11.93
C ARG A 56 2.44 -0.54 13.32
N THR A 57 1.30 0.15 13.37
CA THR A 57 0.43 0.30 14.54
C THR A 57 -1.02 0.12 14.09
N PHE A 58 -1.84 -0.50 14.94
CA PHE A 58 -3.26 -0.69 14.71
C PHE A 58 -3.97 -0.93 16.03
N GLU A 59 -4.80 0.03 16.42
CA GLU A 59 -5.63 -0.03 17.61
C GLU A 59 -6.92 0.78 17.39
N LEU A 60 -8.03 0.07 17.22
CA LEU A 60 -9.38 0.62 17.13
C LEU A 60 -10.17 0.34 18.42
N GLN A 61 -11.26 1.06 18.68
CA GLN A 61 -12.17 0.69 19.77
C GLN A 61 -13.09 -0.43 19.33
N ALA A 62 -13.75 -1.04 20.32
CA ALA A 62 -14.76 -2.05 20.05
C ALA A 62 -16.02 -1.37 19.49
N GLY A 63 -16.39 -1.70 18.26
CA GLY A 63 -17.50 -1.03 17.54
C GLY A 63 -17.01 -0.40 16.23
N ASP A 64 -15.76 0.07 16.23
CA ASP A 64 -15.09 0.62 15.07
C ASP A 64 -14.50 -0.47 14.19
N THR A 65 -14.46 -0.22 12.88
CA THR A 65 -13.97 -1.21 11.90
C THR A 65 -13.12 -0.60 10.81
N LEU A 66 -12.10 -1.35 10.39
CA LEU A 66 -11.40 -1.15 9.12
C LEU A 66 -11.69 -2.31 8.18
N ARG A 67 -12.37 -2.06 7.07
CA ARG A 67 -12.65 -3.03 6.01
C ARG A 67 -11.66 -2.83 4.87
N VAL A 68 -11.07 -3.92 4.37
CA VAL A 68 -10.09 -3.87 3.29
C VAL A 68 -10.59 -4.71 2.11
N PHE A 69 -10.54 -4.14 0.91
CA PHE A 69 -11.04 -4.75 -0.33
C PHE A 69 -9.95 -4.82 -1.40
N ASP A 70 -9.83 -5.99 -2.05
CA ASP A 70 -8.94 -6.30 -3.17
C ASP A 70 -9.51 -5.73 -4.48
N GLY A 71 -9.49 -4.40 -4.61
CA GLY A 71 -10.00 -3.69 -5.77
C GLY A 71 -10.33 -2.23 -5.51
N ARG A 72 -11.05 -1.60 -6.44
CA ARG A 72 -11.25 -0.14 -6.47
C ARG A 72 -12.49 0.34 -5.70
N ASP A 73 -13.39 -0.57 -5.37
CA ASP A 73 -14.69 -0.27 -4.79
C ASP A 73 -15.13 -1.31 -3.75
N GLY A 74 -16.19 -0.99 -3.00
CA GLY A 74 -16.74 -1.87 -1.97
C GLY A 74 -17.46 -3.11 -2.50
N ALA A 75 -17.58 -3.26 -3.82
CA ALA A 75 -18.08 -4.49 -4.46
C ALA A 75 -16.94 -5.48 -4.75
N SER A 76 -15.69 -5.05 -4.61
CA SER A 76 -14.49 -5.88 -4.78
C SER A 76 -14.37 -6.92 -3.65
N ARG A 77 -13.54 -7.95 -3.85
CA ARG A 77 -13.41 -9.07 -2.89
C ARG A 77 -12.86 -8.56 -1.55
N PRO A 78 -13.55 -8.81 -0.41
CA PRO A 78 -13.02 -8.40 0.89
C PRO A 78 -11.79 -9.24 1.26
N LEU A 79 -10.75 -8.57 1.75
CA LEU A 79 -9.57 -9.19 2.36
C LEU A 79 -9.74 -9.37 3.87
N GLY A 80 -10.58 -8.55 4.50
CA GLY A 80 -10.92 -8.68 5.90
C GLY A 80 -11.67 -7.47 6.46
N THR A 81 -12.15 -7.63 7.68
CA THR A 81 -12.71 -6.57 8.52
C THR A 81 -12.04 -6.71 9.88
N PHE A 82 -11.42 -5.62 10.35
CA PHE A 82 -10.55 -5.63 11.51
C PHE A 82 -11.05 -4.62 12.53
N THR A 83 -11.08 -5.02 13.79
CA THR A 83 -11.32 -4.15 14.94
C THR A 83 -10.22 -4.34 15.98
N ARG A 84 -10.22 -3.53 17.04
CA ARG A 84 -9.24 -3.60 18.14
C ARG A 84 -7.81 -3.67 17.61
N ARG A 85 -7.09 -4.76 17.88
CA ARG A 85 -5.70 -4.99 17.49
C ARG A 85 -5.56 -6.10 16.44
N GLU A 86 -6.64 -6.50 15.78
CA GLU A 86 -6.70 -7.71 14.95
C GLU A 86 -5.80 -7.67 13.72
N LEU A 87 -5.49 -6.49 13.17
CA LEU A 87 -4.60 -6.37 12.02
C LEU A 87 -3.10 -6.37 12.41
N LEU A 88 -2.75 -6.21 13.69
CA LEU A 88 -1.35 -6.26 14.13
C LEU A 88 -0.76 -7.66 13.91
N GLY A 89 0.41 -7.72 13.27
CA GLY A 89 1.10 -8.97 12.96
C GLY A 89 0.53 -9.75 11.77
N LEU A 90 -0.53 -9.23 11.12
CA LEU A 90 -1.04 -9.79 9.87
C LEU A 90 -0.45 -9.07 8.65
N THR A 91 -0.41 -9.79 7.53
CA THR A 91 -0.04 -9.25 6.22
C THR A 91 -1.12 -9.64 5.23
N LEU A 92 -1.74 -8.64 4.61
CA LEU A 92 -2.76 -8.83 3.59
C LEU A 92 -2.10 -8.77 2.21
N ASN A 93 -2.42 -9.72 1.33
CA ASN A 93 -1.91 -9.77 -0.02
C ASN A 93 -3.07 -9.62 -1.01
N SER A 94 -3.05 -8.53 -1.77
CA SER A 94 -3.97 -8.17 -2.83
C SER A 94 -3.57 -8.83 -4.15
N THR A 95 -4.54 -9.23 -4.96
CA THR A 95 -4.29 -9.67 -6.34
C THR A 95 -4.44 -8.54 -7.36
N SER A 96 -5.06 -7.44 -6.94
CA SER A 96 -5.22 -6.20 -7.68
C SER A 96 -4.11 -5.20 -7.35
N ASN A 97 -3.81 -4.31 -8.30
CA ASN A 97 -3.01 -3.11 -8.10
C ASN A 97 -3.81 -1.95 -7.47
N HIS A 98 -5.03 -2.23 -7.02
CA HIS A 98 -5.89 -1.32 -6.27
C HIS A 98 -6.30 -1.94 -4.93
N LEU A 99 -6.22 -1.16 -3.86
CA LEU A 99 -6.86 -1.48 -2.59
C LEU A 99 -7.81 -0.34 -2.21
N ARG A 100 -8.99 -0.71 -1.73
CA ARG A 100 -9.91 0.21 -1.04
C ARG A 100 -9.95 -0.17 0.43
N LEU A 101 -9.89 0.85 1.28
CA LEU A 101 -10.05 0.69 2.71
C LEU A 101 -11.19 1.59 3.19
N GLU A 102 -12.06 1.06 4.04
CA GLU A 102 -13.17 1.79 4.64
C GLU A 102 -13.00 1.75 6.15
N PHE A 103 -12.77 2.91 6.75
CA PHE A 103 -12.68 3.08 8.20
C PHE A 103 -13.93 3.76 8.72
N ASP A 104 -14.65 3.06 9.57
CA ASP A 104 -15.87 3.52 10.22
C ASP A 104 -15.67 3.56 11.73
N SER A 105 -15.84 4.74 12.35
CA SER A 105 -15.89 4.88 13.81
C SER A 105 -17.30 5.17 14.30
N ASP A 106 -17.67 4.55 15.41
CA ASP A 106 -18.97 4.74 16.03
C ASP A 106 -19.02 6.03 16.89
N GLY A 107 -19.99 6.13 17.80
CA GLY A 107 -20.20 7.29 18.66
C GLY A 107 -19.55 7.21 20.05
N ALA A 108 -18.76 6.18 20.34
CA ALA A 108 -18.34 5.83 21.69
C ALA A 108 -16.86 5.43 21.77
N ASP A 109 -16.13 6.09 22.68
CA ASP A 109 -14.68 5.93 22.91
C ASP A 109 -13.83 6.09 21.63
N THR A 110 -12.54 6.35 21.79
CA THR A 110 -11.62 6.43 20.65
C THR A 110 -10.28 5.78 20.98
N ALA A 111 -9.50 5.47 19.96
CA ALA A 111 -8.18 4.88 20.11
C ALA A 111 -7.18 5.55 19.16
N PRO A 112 -5.86 5.27 19.29
CA PRO A 112 -4.84 5.90 18.46
C PRO A 112 -4.98 5.65 16.95
N GLY A 113 -5.76 4.66 16.53
CA GLY A 113 -6.02 4.37 15.13
C GLY A 113 -4.96 3.50 14.48
N PHE A 114 -4.54 3.85 13.28
CA PHE A 114 -3.63 3.01 12.49
C PHE A 114 -2.55 3.80 11.75
N GLN A 115 -1.40 3.14 11.61
CA GLN A 115 -0.37 3.43 10.62
C GLN A 115 -0.15 2.17 9.79
N LEU A 116 -0.67 2.18 8.57
CA LEU A 116 -0.55 1.08 7.62
C LEU A 116 0.59 1.37 6.65
N SER A 117 1.40 0.37 6.35
CA SER A 117 2.39 0.42 5.27
C SER A 117 2.01 -0.54 4.16
N TYR A 118 2.31 -0.16 2.93
CA TYR A 118 2.08 -1.00 1.78
C TYR A 118 3.28 -0.97 0.82
N SER A 119 3.41 -2.03 0.04
CA SER A 119 4.32 -2.12 -1.10
C SER A 119 3.70 -2.96 -2.22
N SER A 120 4.03 -2.65 -3.46
CA SER A 120 3.70 -3.47 -4.61
C SER A 120 4.66 -4.66 -4.67
N GLU A 121 4.12 -5.80 -5.10
CA GLU A 121 4.92 -7.00 -5.30
C GLU A 121 4.89 -7.38 -6.77
N TYR A 122 6.05 -7.37 -7.43
CA TYR A 122 6.19 -8.01 -8.73
C TYR A 122 6.07 -9.53 -8.53
N PRO A 123 5.16 -10.21 -9.23
CA PRO A 123 5.22 -11.65 -9.33
C PRO A 123 6.47 -12.02 -10.16
N GLY A 124 7.62 -12.14 -9.48
CA GLY A 124 8.85 -12.65 -10.07
C GLY A 124 10.13 -11.84 -9.91
N THR A 125 10.19 -10.75 -9.12
CA THR A 125 11.50 -10.16 -8.80
C THR A 125 12.27 -11.08 -7.85
N PRO A 126 13.40 -11.68 -8.26
CA PRO A 126 14.32 -12.28 -7.32
C PRO A 126 14.79 -11.16 -6.40
N LEU A 127 14.81 -11.41 -5.09
CA LEU A 127 15.44 -10.50 -4.12
C LEU A 127 16.87 -10.21 -4.62
N LEU A 128 17.12 -9.02 -5.15
CA LEU A 128 18.48 -8.55 -5.33
C LEU A 128 19.01 -8.33 -3.92
N ILE A 129 19.70 -9.34 -3.40
CA ILE A 129 20.50 -9.20 -2.18
C ILE A 129 21.48 -8.06 -2.48
N SER A 130 21.25 -6.89 -1.89
CA SER A 130 22.21 -5.80 -1.97
C SER A 130 23.43 -6.19 -1.13
N SER A 131 24.34 -6.99 -1.70
CA SER A 131 25.69 -7.07 -1.19
C SER A 131 26.30 -5.69 -1.39
N GLY A 132 26.70 -5.07 -0.28
CA GLY A 132 27.25 -3.72 -0.23
C GLY A 132 28.38 -3.51 -1.24
N HIS A 133 28.51 -2.25 -1.67
CA HIS A 133 29.56 -1.76 -2.53
C HIS A 133 30.96 -2.27 -2.13
N THR A 134 31.64 -2.95 -3.05
CA THR A 134 33.02 -2.60 -3.42
C THR A 134 33.17 -2.74 -4.92
N GLY A 135 33.63 -1.66 -5.56
CA GLY A 135 33.64 -1.52 -7.01
C GLY A 135 34.60 -2.47 -7.72
N ALA A 136 34.17 -2.94 -8.89
CA ALA A 136 35.04 -3.37 -9.96
C ALA A 136 34.34 -3.13 -11.29
N GLN A 137 34.80 -2.11 -12.00
CA GLN A 137 34.44 -1.78 -13.38
C GLN A 137 34.95 -2.87 -14.33
N ARG A 138 34.14 -3.21 -15.36
CA ARG A 138 34.45 -3.69 -16.73
C ARG A 138 33.36 -4.70 -17.14
N ARG A 139 32.74 -4.68 -18.31
CA ARG A 139 32.85 -3.91 -19.55
C ARG A 139 31.50 -4.06 -20.27
N ALA A 140 31.04 -3.01 -20.94
CA ALA A 140 30.03 -3.14 -21.97
C ALA A 140 30.60 -3.93 -23.16
N VAL A 141 29.85 -4.89 -23.69
CA VAL A 141 29.95 -5.30 -25.09
C VAL A 141 28.57 -5.08 -25.69
N SER A 142 28.43 -3.93 -26.34
CA SER A 142 27.46 -3.70 -27.39
C SER A 142 27.87 -4.53 -28.59
N GLU A 143 26.99 -5.39 -29.10
CA GLU A 143 26.97 -5.73 -30.52
C GLU A 143 25.55 -6.17 -30.90
N SER A 144 24.86 -5.24 -31.54
CA SER A 144 23.63 -5.42 -32.31
C SER A 144 23.98 -5.91 -33.73
N PHE A 145 23.30 -6.93 -34.26
CA PHE A 145 22.77 -6.95 -35.64
C PHE A 145 21.89 -8.21 -35.90
N ASP A 146 20.59 -7.97 -36.13
CA ASP A 146 19.57 -8.78 -36.84
C ASP A 146 19.92 -8.93 -38.36
N PRO A 147 19.09 -9.47 -39.28
CA PRO A 147 18.09 -10.56 -39.27
C PRO A 147 18.18 -11.49 -40.53
N LYS A 148 17.69 -12.74 -40.51
CA LYS A 148 17.06 -13.49 -41.65
C LYS A 148 16.45 -14.80 -41.09
N GLY A 149 15.22 -15.22 -41.36
CA GLY A 149 14.14 -14.70 -42.21
C GLY A 149 12.85 -15.54 -42.04
N ARG A 150 11.71 -14.85 -42.24
CA ARG A 150 10.39 -15.30 -42.74
C ARG A 150 10.46 -16.58 -43.61
N GLY A 151 9.57 -17.57 -43.63
CA GLY A 151 8.18 -17.80 -43.19
C GLY A 151 7.49 -18.73 -44.21
N THR A 152 6.47 -19.52 -43.80
CA THR A 152 5.47 -20.28 -44.62
C THR A 152 6.01 -21.43 -45.49
N GLY A 153 5.32 -22.55 -45.77
CA GLY A 153 3.99 -23.07 -45.52
C GLY A 153 3.81 -24.39 -46.31
N ASN A 154 2.83 -25.21 -45.90
CA ASN A 154 2.18 -26.37 -46.57
C ASN A 154 3.04 -27.40 -47.34
#